data_AF-A0A1I4UCN6-F1
#
_entry.id   AF-A0A1I4UCN6-F1
#
_cell.length_a   1.000
_cell.length_b   1.000
_cell.length_c   1.000
_cell.angle_alpha   90.00
_cell.angle_beta   90.00
_cell.angle_gamma   90.00
#
_symmetry.space_group_name_H-M   'P 1'
#
loop_
_entity.id
_entity.type
_entity.pdbx_description
1 polymer ?
#
loop_
_entity_poly.entity_id
_entity_poly.type
_entity_poly.pdbx_seq_one_letter_code
_entity_poly.pdbx_strand_id
1 'polypeptide(L)'
;MNFRSFWNDRKWDGPLKVALEMELSRIKIPTRRGKTIEKYFADLHDYATTFALRKISFLDEFERKNGITFSERYRRKYLATCFDSYCEDLQKVVFGFLEVIYPFILFDSRDKKSEVELAEVCSKRFEEVFERWFLEPLRTYMEVILRDPVWSTEHSRKFRRMHDDICRSIRKKGIREIRKFFSGLSEKELLDNAEKFKEFREKLRSEGFDC
;
A
#
# COMPACT_ATOMS: atom_id res chain seq x y z
N MET A 1 -0.77 -40.70 2.74
CA MET A 1 -0.75 -39.23 2.88
C MET A 1 -0.97 -38.88 4.34
N ASN A 2 0.04 -38.31 5.03
CA ASN A 2 -0.13 -37.89 6.42
C ASN A 2 -0.96 -36.59 6.44
N PHE A 3 -2.19 -36.67 6.94
CA PHE A 3 -2.98 -35.49 7.30
C PHE A 3 -2.31 -34.81 8.51
N ARG A 4 -1.25 -34.03 8.30
CA ARG A 4 -0.76 -33.09 9.30
C ARG A 4 -1.91 -32.12 9.57
N SER A 5 -2.50 -32.22 10.76
CA SER A 5 -3.65 -31.42 11.13
C SER A 5 -3.25 -29.94 11.17
N PHE A 6 -4.10 -29.06 10.64
CA PHE A 6 -3.94 -27.60 10.74
C PHE A 6 -3.67 -27.13 12.19
N TRP A 7 -4.17 -27.87 13.18
CA TRP A 7 -3.92 -27.62 14.60
C TRP A 7 -2.46 -27.83 15.00
N ASN A 8 -1.78 -28.82 14.41
CA ASN A 8 -0.36 -29.06 14.63
C ASN A 8 0.52 -27.98 14.01
N ASP A 9 0.04 -27.25 13.01
CA ASP A 9 0.77 -26.12 12.42
C ASP A 9 0.77 -24.90 13.34
N ARG A 10 -0.34 -24.66 14.07
CA ARG A 10 -0.50 -23.47 14.95
C ARG A 10 0.52 -23.36 16.07
N LYS A 11 1.15 -24.48 16.49
CA LYS A 11 2.25 -24.43 17.47
C LYS A 11 3.45 -23.64 16.96
N TRP A 12 3.57 -23.49 15.64
CA TRP A 12 4.60 -22.71 14.99
C TRP A 12 4.19 -21.26 14.71
N ASP A 13 2.95 -20.84 15.00
CA ASP A 13 2.51 -19.45 14.77
C ASP A 13 3.42 -18.44 15.50
N GLY A 14 3.69 -18.70 16.79
CA GLY A 14 4.57 -17.86 17.60
C GLY A 14 6.02 -17.85 17.07
N PRO A 15 6.67 -19.03 16.95
CA PRO A 15 8.02 -19.13 16.38
C PRO A 15 8.17 -18.52 14.98
N LEU A 16 7.21 -18.74 14.08
CA LEU A 16 7.21 -18.18 12.73
C LEU A 16 7.10 -16.67 12.78
N LYS A 17 6.18 -16.13 13.58
CA LYS A 17 6.00 -14.67 13.74
C LYS A 17 7.27 -14.01 14.28
N VAL A 18 7.85 -14.53 15.36
CA VAL A 18 9.07 -13.95 15.96
C VAL A 18 10.24 -14.00 14.97
N ALA A 19 10.43 -15.14 14.29
CA ALA A 19 11.51 -15.27 13.32
C ALA A 19 11.31 -14.34 12.12
N LEU A 20 10.07 -14.16 11.66
CA LEU A 20 9.72 -13.23 10.60
C LEU A 20 9.96 -11.78 11.03
N GLU A 21 9.55 -11.38 12.24
CA GLU A 21 9.79 -10.03 12.77
C GLU A 21 11.29 -9.72 12.84
N MET A 22 12.11 -10.66 13.31
CA MET A 22 13.56 -10.51 13.31
C MET A 22 14.13 -10.35 11.89
N GLU A 23 13.63 -11.14 10.93
CA GLU A 23 14.08 -11.06 9.54
C GLU A 23 13.71 -9.71 8.91
N LEU A 24 12.47 -9.29 9.12
CA LEU A 24 11.93 -8.04 8.57
C LEU A 24 12.55 -6.80 9.23
N SER A 25 13.02 -6.89 10.48
CA SER A 25 13.71 -5.79 11.17
C SER A 25 15.00 -5.34 10.45
N ARG A 26 15.57 -6.19 9.58
CA ARG A 26 16.77 -5.91 8.80
C ARG A 26 16.49 -5.02 7.58
N ILE A 27 15.24 -4.93 7.16
CA ILE A 27 14.82 -4.10 6.03
C ILE A 27 14.66 -2.66 6.53
N LYS A 28 15.53 -1.77 6.06
CA LYS A 28 15.52 -0.37 6.51
C LYS A 28 14.34 0.39 5.89
N ILE A 29 13.58 1.07 6.75
CA ILE A 29 12.56 2.02 6.33
C ILE A 29 13.26 3.22 5.66
N PRO A 30 12.82 3.67 4.48
CA PRO A 30 13.42 4.80 3.81
C PRO A 30 13.22 6.09 4.61
N THR A 31 14.26 6.92 4.66
CA THR A 31 14.19 8.24 5.30
C THR A 31 13.69 9.31 4.32
N ARG A 32 13.02 10.34 4.84
CA ARG A 32 12.56 11.53 4.08
C ARG A 32 13.72 12.49 3.73
N ARG A 33 14.77 12.50 4.56
CA ARG A 33 15.87 13.48 4.51
C ARG A 33 16.46 13.66 3.12
N GLY A 34 16.39 14.89 2.60
CA GLY A 34 17.01 15.32 1.34
C GLY A 34 16.37 14.72 0.08
N LYS A 35 15.12 14.24 0.17
CA LYS A 35 14.37 13.69 -0.96
C LYS A 35 13.18 14.57 -1.29
N THR A 36 12.82 14.58 -2.57
CA THR A 36 11.51 15.08 -2.99
C THR A 36 10.40 14.16 -2.46
N ILE A 37 9.17 14.68 -2.44
CA ILE A 37 7.97 13.93 -2.04
C ILE A 37 7.83 12.68 -2.90
N GLU A 38 7.89 12.84 -4.23
CA GLU A 38 7.77 11.73 -5.19
C GLU A 38 8.82 10.65 -4.94
N LYS A 39 10.08 11.05 -4.70
CA LYS A 39 11.16 10.09 -4.49
C LYS A 39 10.99 9.34 -3.19
N TYR A 40 10.61 10.01 -2.11
CA TYR A 40 10.35 9.36 -0.82
C TYR A 40 9.19 8.35 -0.90
N PHE A 41 8.08 8.71 -1.54
CA PHE A 41 6.94 7.78 -1.65
C PHE A 41 7.20 6.62 -2.62
N ALA A 42 7.99 6.85 -3.68
CA ALA A 42 8.51 5.75 -4.51
C ALA A 42 9.40 4.80 -3.68
N ASP A 43 10.27 5.33 -2.82
CA ASP A 43 11.09 4.48 -1.95
C ASP A 43 10.23 3.73 -0.91
N LEU A 44 9.17 4.34 -0.38
CA LEU A 44 8.21 3.66 0.51
C LEU A 44 7.45 2.55 -0.20
N HIS A 45 7.06 2.77 -1.45
CA HIS A 45 6.44 1.76 -2.29
C HIS A 45 7.38 0.56 -2.50
N ASP A 46 8.65 0.83 -2.83
CA ASP A 46 9.66 -0.20 -3.04
C ASP A 46 9.98 -0.95 -1.74
N TYR A 47 10.02 -0.23 -0.62
CA TYR A 47 10.11 -0.82 0.71
C TYR A 47 8.94 -1.76 0.99
N ALA A 48 7.68 -1.32 0.80
CA ALA A 48 6.50 -2.15 1.03
C ALA A 48 6.51 -3.42 0.16
N THR A 49 6.92 -3.28 -1.10
CA THR A 49 7.04 -4.41 -2.04
C THR A 49 8.11 -5.40 -1.61
N THR A 50 9.29 -4.90 -1.22
CA THR A 50 10.40 -5.73 -0.71
C THR A 50 9.99 -6.47 0.57
N PHE A 51 9.34 -5.75 1.49
CA PHE A 51 8.85 -6.29 2.75
C PHE A 51 7.83 -7.41 2.54
N ALA A 52 6.88 -7.20 1.60
CA ALA A 52 5.86 -8.18 1.24
C ALA A 52 6.46 -9.43 0.59
N LEU A 53 7.33 -9.26 -0.43
CA LEU A 53 8.00 -10.38 -1.10
C LEU A 53 8.84 -11.20 -0.11
N ARG A 54 9.49 -10.54 0.86
CA ARG A 54 10.22 -11.25 1.90
C ARG A 54 9.31 -12.14 2.74
N LYS A 55 8.12 -11.66 3.15
CA LYS A 55 7.16 -12.47 3.92
C LYS A 55 6.76 -13.76 3.21
N ILE A 56 6.54 -13.73 1.89
CA ILE A 56 6.24 -14.95 1.11
C ILE A 56 7.43 -15.90 1.12
N SER A 57 8.61 -15.41 0.71
CA SER A 57 9.82 -16.25 0.62
C SER A 57 10.25 -16.86 1.96
N PHE A 58 9.95 -16.16 3.06
CA PHE A 58 10.33 -16.57 4.40
C PHE A 58 9.65 -17.86 4.84
N LEU A 59 8.44 -18.15 4.35
CA LEU A 59 7.71 -19.35 4.76
C LEU A 59 8.48 -20.63 4.39
N ASP A 60 9.01 -20.70 3.17
CA ASP A 60 9.78 -21.85 2.70
C ASP A 60 11.15 -21.96 3.39
N GLU A 61 11.75 -20.83 3.74
CA GLU A 61 12.99 -20.82 4.54
C GLU A 61 12.75 -21.32 5.95
N PHE A 62 11.64 -20.89 6.57
CA PHE A 62 11.26 -21.32 7.90
C PHE A 62 10.97 -22.82 7.93
N GLU A 63 10.23 -23.35 6.95
CA GLU A 63 9.96 -24.78 6.82
C GLU A 63 11.25 -25.60 6.71
N ARG A 64 12.16 -25.20 5.80
CA ARG A 64 13.46 -25.85 5.61
C ARG A 64 14.32 -25.82 6.87
N LYS A 65 14.44 -24.65 7.51
CA LYS A 65 15.27 -24.47 8.71
C LYS A 65 14.80 -25.32 9.88
N ASN A 66 13.49 -25.53 10.02
CA ASN A 66 12.89 -26.23 11.16
C ASN A 66 12.51 -27.69 10.84
N GLY A 67 12.77 -28.19 9.63
CA GLY A 67 12.43 -29.55 9.23
C GLY A 67 10.91 -29.81 9.25
N ILE A 68 10.10 -28.80 8.96
CA ILE A 68 8.65 -28.88 8.96
C ILE A 68 8.09 -28.64 7.55
N THR A 69 6.81 -28.95 7.41
CA THR A 69 6.02 -28.67 6.20
C THR A 69 4.62 -28.39 6.70
N PHE A 70 4.15 -27.17 6.44
CA PHE A 70 2.83 -26.71 6.82
C PHE A 70 1.77 -27.37 5.94
N SER A 71 0.56 -27.55 6.50
CA SER A 71 -0.58 -27.99 5.71
C SER A 71 -0.95 -26.94 4.66
N GLU A 72 -1.57 -27.37 3.56
CA GLU A 72 -2.04 -26.46 2.52
C GLU A 72 -3.00 -25.39 3.06
N ARG A 73 -3.86 -25.77 4.01
CA ARG A 73 -4.80 -24.86 4.65
C ARG A 73 -4.07 -23.75 5.39
N TYR A 74 -2.98 -24.09 6.08
CA TYR A 74 -2.14 -23.11 6.78
C TYR A 74 -1.45 -22.18 5.79
N ARG A 75 -0.78 -22.73 4.77
CA ARG A 75 -0.08 -21.96 3.72
C ARG A 75 -1.04 -20.99 3.02
N ARG A 76 -2.22 -21.43 2.59
CA ARG A 76 -3.24 -20.54 2.00
C ARG A 76 -3.62 -19.38 2.92
N LYS A 77 -3.84 -19.66 4.20
CA LYS A 77 -4.17 -18.62 5.18
C LYS A 77 -3.02 -17.62 5.35
N TYR A 78 -1.79 -18.11 5.51
CA TYR A 78 -0.60 -17.28 5.63
C TYR A 78 -0.41 -16.37 4.41
N LEU A 79 -0.52 -16.92 3.19
CA LEU A 79 -0.37 -16.17 1.96
C LEU A 79 -1.48 -15.12 1.78
N ALA A 80 -2.73 -15.45 2.14
CA ALA A 80 -3.82 -14.48 2.14
C ALA A 80 -3.55 -13.32 3.12
N THR A 81 -3.07 -13.60 4.33
CA THR A 81 -2.66 -12.54 5.28
C THR A 81 -1.50 -11.69 4.75
N CYS A 82 -0.57 -12.30 4.02
CA CYS A 82 0.51 -11.56 3.36
C CYS A 82 -0.02 -10.63 2.26
N PHE A 83 -1.05 -11.03 1.53
CA PHE A 83 -1.75 -10.20 0.54
C PHE A 83 -2.47 -9.02 1.19
N ASP A 84 -3.27 -9.28 2.23
CA ASP A 84 -4.01 -8.24 2.93
C ASP A 84 -3.06 -7.19 3.53
N SER A 85 -1.96 -7.63 4.16
CA SER A 85 -0.96 -6.72 4.70
C SER A 85 -0.29 -5.86 3.62
N TYR A 86 0.01 -6.43 2.44
CA TYR A 86 0.61 -5.65 1.36
C TYR A 86 -0.38 -4.64 0.77
N CYS A 87 -1.65 -5.04 0.61
CA CYS A 87 -2.73 -4.15 0.23
C CYS A 87 -2.82 -2.94 1.19
N GLU A 88 -2.81 -3.17 2.50
CA GLU A 88 -2.83 -2.09 3.49
C GLU A 88 -1.61 -1.16 3.38
N ASP A 89 -0.42 -1.71 3.16
CA ASP A 89 0.80 -0.92 3.03
C ASP A 89 0.79 -0.07 1.75
N LEU A 90 0.41 -0.63 0.60
CA LEU A 90 0.24 0.13 -0.64
C LEU A 90 -0.83 1.21 -0.51
N GLN A 91 -1.93 0.91 0.18
CA GLN A 91 -2.99 1.88 0.44
C GLN A 91 -2.46 3.08 1.24
N LYS A 92 -1.65 2.86 2.27
CA LYS A 92 -1.02 3.94 3.07
C LYS A 92 -0.08 4.78 2.21
N VAL A 93 0.70 4.15 1.33
CA VAL A 93 1.61 4.86 0.43
C VAL A 93 0.83 5.76 -0.54
N VAL A 94 -0.19 5.22 -1.21
CA VAL A 94 -1.00 5.98 -2.18
C VAL A 94 -1.74 7.13 -1.51
N PHE A 95 -2.46 6.88 -0.42
CA PHE A 95 -3.20 7.95 0.26
C PHE A 95 -2.27 8.97 0.92
N GLY A 96 -1.18 8.53 1.53
CA GLY A 96 -0.20 9.46 2.10
C GLY A 96 0.44 10.37 1.06
N PHE A 97 0.72 9.86 -0.15
CA PHE A 97 1.24 10.69 -1.24
C PHE A 97 0.23 11.75 -1.66
N LEU A 98 -1.03 11.35 -1.80
CA LEU A 98 -2.09 12.23 -2.25
C LEU A 98 -2.43 13.32 -1.23
N GLU A 99 -2.46 12.98 0.06
CA GLU A 99 -2.61 13.95 1.15
C GLU A 99 -1.55 15.05 1.09
N VAL A 100 -0.33 14.70 0.67
CA VAL A 100 0.75 15.67 0.50
C VAL A 100 0.60 16.46 -0.80
N ILE A 101 0.14 15.85 -1.89
CA ILE A 101 0.05 16.47 -3.22
C ILE A 101 -1.16 17.40 -3.40
N TYR A 102 -2.31 17.11 -2.78
CA TYR A 102 -3.51 17.94 -2.97
C TYR A 102 -3.30 19.41 -2.64
N PRO A 103 -2.62 19.79 -1.54
CA PRO A 103 -2.28 21.19 -1.27
C PRO A 103 -1.43 21.86 -2.37
N PHE A 104 -0.51 21.13 -3.01
CA PHE A 104 0.29 21.68 -4.12
C PHE A 104 -0.59 21.92 -5.35
N ILE A 105 -1.46 20.96 -5.70
CA ILE A 105 -2.39 21.13 -6.83
C ILE A 105 -3.30 22.33 -6.56
N LEU A 106 -3.86 22.44 -5.35
CA LEU A 106 -4.70 23.55 -4.92
C LEU A 106 -3.99 24.90 -5.06
N PHE A 107 -2.72 24.99 -4.64
CA PHE A 107 -1.94 26.22 -4.74
C PHE A 107 -1.59 26.60 -6.18
N ASP A 108 -1.20 25.66 -7.03
CA ASP A 108 -0.79 25.91 -8.42
C ASP A 108 -1.95 26.35 -9.32
N SER A 109 -3.19 26.12 -8.88
CA SER A 109 -4.41 26.31 -9.67
C SER A 109 -5.34 27.40 -9.12
N ARG A 110 -4.91 28.09 -8.06
CA ARG A 110 -5.65 29.09 -7.27
C ARG A 110 -6.33 30.22 -8.07
N ASP A 111 -5.85 30.51 -9.28
CA ASP A 111 -6.34 31.63 -10.10
C ASP A 111 -7.08 31.18 -11.38
N LYS A 112 -7.30 29.87 -11.61
CA LYS A 112 -7.69 29.37 -12.94
C LYS A 112 -8.75 28.27 -12.99
N LYS A 113 -9.16 27.68 -11.87
CA LYS A 113 -10.03 26.48 -11.87
C LYS A 113 -11.06 26.51 -10.76
N SER A 114 -12.28 26.10 -11.09
CA SER A 114 -13.37 25.84 -10.14
C SER A 114 -13.09 24.60 -9.27
N GLU A 115 -13.77 24.48 -8.11
CA GLU A 115 -13.67 23.28 -7.24
C GLU A 115 -13.85 21.97 -8.02
N VAL A 116 -14.78 21.95 -8.98
CA VAL A 116 -15.08 20.77 -9.82
C VAL A 116 -13.89 20.42 -10.69
N GLU A 117 -13.27 21.40 -11.35
CA GLU A 117 -12.08 21.19 -12.19
C GLU A 117 -10.88 20.75 -11.35
N LEU A 118 -10.72 21.25 -10.12
CA LEU A 118 -9.68 20.82 -9.19
C LEU A 118 -9.88 19.36 -8.76
N ALA A 119 -11.11 19.00 -8.39
CA ALA A 119 -11.45 17.63 -8.04
C ALA A 119 -11.20 16.66 -9.21
N GLU A 120 -11.45 17.07 -10.45
CA GLU A 120 -11.14 16.28 -11.64
C GLU A 120 -9.63 16.11 -11.86
N VAL A 121 -8.84 17.17 -11.71
CA VAL A 121 -7.37 17.11 -11.80
C VAL A 121 -6.81 16.15 -10.75
N CYS A 122 -7.23 16.29 -9.50
CA CYS A 122 -6.82 15.40 -8.43
C CYS A 122 -7.31 13.97 -8.63
N SER A 123 -8.51 13.77 -9.17
CA SER A 123 -9.04 12.44 -9.50
C SER A 123 -8.20 11.77 -10.59
N LYS A 124 -7.80 12.48 -11.64
CA LYS A 124 -6.88 11.95 -12.66
C LYS A 124 -5.52 11.61 -12.06
N ARG A 125 -4.96 12.49 -11.24
CA ARG A 125 -3.69 12.23 -10.56
C ARG A 125 -3.77 11.03 -9.61
N PHE A 126 -4.89 10.88 -8.92
CA PHE A 126 -5.16 9.69 -8.11
C PHE A 126 -5.19 8.43 -8.95
N GLU A 127 -5.91 8.40 -10.06
CA GLU A 127 -5.98 7.20 -10.92
C GLU A 127 -4.59 6.82 -11.47
N GLU A 128 -3.77 7.79 -11.88
CA GLU A 128 -2.38 7.53 -12.30
C GLU A 128 -1.54 6.88 -11.20
N VAL A 129 -1.60 7.44 -9.98
CA VAL A 129 -0.85 6.93 -8.82
C VAL A 129 -1.41 5.58 -8.37
N PHE A 130 -2.73 5.43 -8.33
CA PHE A 130 -3.41 4.19 -7.96
C PHE A 130 -3.06 3.07 -8.92
N GLU A 131 -3.07 3.31 -10.23
CA GLU A 131 -2.69 2.32 -11.22
C GLU A 131 -1.24 1.87 -11.00
N ARG A 132 -0.33 2.83 -10.87
CA ARG A 132 1.11 2.58 -10.81
C ARG A 132 1.59 1.99 -9.48
N TRP A 133 1.06 2.46 -8.36
CA TRP A 133 1.55 2.14 -7.01
C TRP A 133 0.62 1.24 -6.22
N PHE A 134 -0.59 0.96 -6.71
CA PHE A 134 -1.52 0.07 -6.04
C PHE A 134 -1.95 -1.09 -6.92
N LEU A 135 -2.63 -0.83 -8.04
CA LEU A 135 -3.25 -1.89 -8.84
C LEU A 135 -2.22 -2.85 -9.43
N GLU A 136 -1.25 -2.32 -10.17
CA GLU A 136 -0.23 -3.13 -10.84
C GLU A 136 0.67 -3.90 -9.87
N PRO A 137 1.20 -3.27 -8.79
CA PRO A 137 1.99 -3.98 -7.78
C PRO A 137 1.18 -5.05 -7.05
N LEU A 138 -0.06 -4.76 -6.62
CA LEU A 138 -0.90 -5.71 -5.91
C LEU A 138 -1.27 -6.91 -6.81
N ARG A 139 -1.58 -6.66 -8.08
CA ARG A 139 -1.80 -7.72 -9.09
C ARG A 139 -0.56 -8.59 -9.23
N THR A 140 0.62 -8.00 -9.39
CA THR A 140 1.88 -8.73 -9.53
C THR A 140 2.14 -9.61 -8.31
N TYR A 141 1.93 -9.08 -7.11
CA TYR A 141 2.10 -9.82 -5.86
C TYR A 141 1.08 -10.95 -5.70
N MET A 142 -0.18 -10.73 -6.11
CA MET A 142 -1.19 -11.79 -6.20
C MET A 142 -0.73 -12.95 -7.09
N GLU A 143 -0.16 -12.66 -8.27
CA GLU A 143 0.35 -13.70 -9.18
C GLU A 143 1.51 -14.48 -8.55
N VAL A 144 2.37 -13.82 -7.79
CA VAL A 144 3.44 -14.50 -7.03
C VAL A 144 2.83 -15.48 -6.02
N ILE A 145 1.80 -15.06 -5.28
CA ILE A 145 1.09 -15.93 -4.31
C ILE A 145 0.44 -17.12 -5.01
N LEU A 146 -0.21 -16.90 -6.15
CA LEU A 146 -0.95 -17.92 -6.89
C LEU A 146 -0.06 -18.97 -7.57
N ARG A 147 1.26 -18.74 -7.63
CA ARG A 147 2.22 -19.77 -8.07
C ARG A 147 2.42 -20.88 -7.04
N ASP A 148 2.05 -20.65 -5.78
CA ASP A 148 2.13 -21.70 -4.76
C ASP A 148 1.13 -22.84 -5.10
N PRO A 149 1.56 -24.12 -5.09
CA PRO A 149 0.73 -25.25 -5.50
C PRO A 149 -0.51 -25.48 -4.61
N VAL A 150 -0.61 -24.81 -3.45
CA VAL A 150 -1.77 -24.93 -2.56
C VAL A 150 -3.06 -24.30 -3.13
N TRP A 151 -2.97 -23.57 -4.24
CA TRP A 151 -4.10 -22.90 -4.88
C TRP A 151 -4.69 -23.76 -6.00
N SER A 152 -5.89 -24.31 -5.76
CA SER A 152 -6.67 -24.92 -6.85
C SER A 152 -7.18 -23.86 -7.83
N THR A 153 -7.62 -24.27 -9.02
CA THR A 153 -8.23 -23.38 -10.01
C THR A 153 -9.41 -22.58 -9.44
N GLU A 154 -10.25 -23.22 -8.62
CA GLU A 154 -11.38 -22.56 -7.98
C GLU A 154 -10.93 -21.50 -6.96
N HIS A 155 -9.98 -21.84 -6.09
CA HIS A 155 -9.46 -20.90 -5.10
C HIS A 155 -8.71 -19.73 -5.77
N SER A 156 -7.96 -20.00 -6.83
CA SER A 156 -7.30 -18.97 -7.64
C SER A 156 -8.29 -17.98 -8.23
N ARG A 157 -9.42 -18.46 -8.78
CA ARG A 157 -10.50 -17.58 -9.29
C ARG A 157 -11.12 -16.75 -8.17
N LYS A 158 -11.37 -17.33 -7.00
CA LYS A 158 -11.91 -16.61 -5.84
C LYS A 158 -10.95 -15.51 -5.36
N PHE A 159 -9.65 -15.82 -5.31
CA PHE A 159 -8.62 -14.87 -4.88
C PHE A 159 -8.49 -13.67 -5.84
N ARG A 160 -8.55 -13.92 -7.16
CA ARG A 160 -8.59 -12.86 -8.18
C ARG A 160 -9.82 -11.95 -8.05
N ARG A 161 -11.01 -12.51 -7.80
CA ARG A 161 -12.22 -11.70 -7.56
C ARG A 161 -12.08 -10.82 -6.32
N MET A 162 -11.51 -11.37 -5.25
CA MET A 162 -11.24 -10.60 -4.03
C MET A 162 -10.30 -9.42 -4.32
N HIS A 163 -9.23 -9.64 -5.08
CA HIS A 163 -8.35 -8.56 -5.57
C HIS A 163 -9.15 -7.48 -6.31
N ASP A 164 -9.98 -7.88 -7.28
CA ASP A 164 -10.75 -6.93 -8.09
C ASP A 164 -11.74 -6.11 -7.24
N ASP A 165 -12.38 -6.75 -6.26
CA ASP A 165 -13.30 -6.08 -5.33
C ASP A 165 -12.58 -5.09 -4.40
N ILE A 166 -11.39 -5.46 -3.90
CA ILE A 166 -10.52 -4.58 -3.11
C ILE A 166 -10.12 -3.36 -3.94
N CYS A 167 -9.59 -3.58 -5.14
CA CYS A 167 -9.17 -2.50 -6.03
C CYS A 167 -10.34 -1.57 -6.37
N ARG A 168 -11.52 -2.11 -6.68
CA ARG A 168 -12.73 -1.31 -6.94
C ARG A 168 -13.16 -0.50 -5.70
N SER A 169 -13.08 -1.10 -4.51
CA SER A 169 -13.42 -0.44 -3.25
C SER A 169 -12.49 0.73 -2.95
N ILE A 170 -11.18 0.52 -3.05
CA ILE A 170 -10.17 1.55 -2.78
C ILE A 170 -10.24 2.67 -3.80
N ARG A 171 -10.40 2.35 -5.09
CA ARG A 171 -10.63 3.34 -6.15
C ARG A 171 -11.84 4.24 -5.82
N LYS A 172 -12.99 3.64 -5.50
CA LYS A 172 -14.20 4.39 -5.11
C LYS A 172 -13.99 5.24 -3.85
N LYS A 173 -13.24 4.71 -2.86
CA LYS A 173 -12.91 5.45 -1.65
C LYS A 173 -12.04 6.66 -1.96
N GLY A 174 -11.00 6.52 -2.77
CA GLY A 174 -10.11 7.63 -3.11
C GLY A 174 -10.82 8.76 -3.84
N ILE A 175 -11.63 8.45 -4.85
CA ILE A 175 -12.45 9.46 -5.54
C ILE A 175 -13.40 10.18 -4.56
N ARG A 176 -13.98 9.45 -3.60
CA ARG A 176 -14.85 10.04 -2.59
C ARG A 176 -14.09 11.01 -1.67
N GLU A 177 -12.91 10.63 -1.21
CA GLU A 177 -12.09 11.50 -0.35
C GLU A 177 -11.60 12.75 -1.08
N ILE A 178 -11.27 12.64 -2.38
CA ILE A 178 -10.97 13.81 -3.22
C ILE A 178 -12.16 14.75 -3.27
N ARG A 179 -13.35 14.22 -3.60
CA ARG A 179 -14.57 15.05 -3.67
C ARG A 179 -14.86 15.74 -2.34
N LYS A 180 -14.68 15.05 -1.22
CA LYS A 180 -14.85 15.64 0.12
C LYS A 180 -13.83 16.74 0.41
N PHE A 181 -12.56 16.54 0.03
CA PHE A 181 -11.49 17.51 0.24
C PHE A 181 -11.77 18.81 -0.52
N PHE A 182 -12.28 18.72 -1.74
CA PHE A 182 -12.59 19.88 -2.57
C PHE A 182 -14.00 20.44 -2.34
N SER A 183 -14.93 19.68 -1.75
CA SER A 183 -16.29 20.18 -1.49
C SER A 183 -16.30 21.11 -0.28
N GLY A 184 -16.68 22.37 -0.48
CA GLY A 184 -16.82 23.33 0.61
C GLY A 184 -15.58 24.18 0.85
N LEU A 185 -14.66 24.21 -0.12
CA LEU A 185 -13.61 25.22 -0.17
C LEU A 185 -14.23 26.51 -0.68
N SER A 186 -14.48 27.46 0.22
CA SER A 186 -14.95 28.77 -0.22
C SER A 186 -13.93 29.42 -1.17
N GLU A 187 -14.40 30.24 -2.11
CA GLU A 187 -13.52 31.01 -3.01
C GLU A 187 -12.47 31.82 -2.22
N LYS A 188 -12.84 32.27 -1.03
CA LYS A 188 -11.94 32.92 -0.07
C LYS A 188 -10.89 31.96 0.50
N GLU A 189 -11.22 30.72 0.85
CA GLU A 189 -10.24 29.72 1.28
C GLU A 189 -9.31 29.29 0.16
N LEU A 190 -9.78 29.26 -1.10
CA LEU A 190 -8.92 29.05 -2.27
C LEU A 190 -7.89 30.16 -2.42
N LEU A 191 -8.28 31.42 -2.16
CA LEU A 191 -7.44 32.61 -2.30
C LEU A 191 -6.53 32.87 -1.08
N ASP A 192 -7.00 32.63 0.15
CA ASP A 192 -6.27 32.84 1.42
C ASP A 192 -5.28 31.69 1.76
N ASN A 193 -5.09 30.73 0.85
CA ASN A 193 -4.24 29.56 1.08
C ASN A 193 -2.73 29.81 0.99
N ALA A 194 -2.28 31.02 0.65
CA ALA A 194 -0.86 31.30 0.46
C ALA A 194 -0.02 31.13 1.75
N GLU A 195 -0.50 31.66 2.89
CA GLU A 195 0.22 31.52 4.16
C GLU A 195 0.13 30.09 4.69
N LYS A 196 -1.04 29.45 4.60
CA LYS A 196 -1.23 28.03 4.97
C LYS A 196 -0.34 27.11 4.14
N PHE A 197 -0.16 27.40 2.86
CA PHE A 197 0.72 26.63 1.98
C PHE A 197 2.19 26.85 2.31
N LYS A 198 2.58 28.07 2.69
CA LYS A 198 3.94 28.36 3.19
C LYS A 198 4.22 27.59 4.49
N GLU A 199 3.31 27.63 5.46
CA GLU A 199 3.41 26.84 6.69
C GLU A 199 3.50 25.34 6.39
N PHE A 200 2.71 24.85 5.43
CA PHE A 200 2.76 23.46 4.99
C PHE A 200 4.12 23.09 4.38
N ARG A 201 4.70 23.94 3.53
CA ARG A 201 6.05 23.71 2.98
C ARG A 201 7.12 23.77 4.06
N GLU A 202 7.04 24.70 4.99
CA GLU A 202 7.97 24.79 6.13
C GLU A 202 7.88 23.54 7.02
N LYS A 203 6.67 23.02 7.25
CA LYS A 203 6.47 21.73 7.91
C LYS A 203 7.12 20.58 7.14
N LEU A 204 6.93 20.47 5.82
CA LEU A 204 7.57 19.41 5.04
C LEU A 204 9.11 19.52 5.08
N ARG A 205 9.66 20.73 5.03
CA ARG A 205 11.11 20.95 5.20
C ARG A 205 11.60 20.54 6.58
N SER A 206 10.85 20.83 7.65
CA SER A 206 11.22 20.41 9.01
C SER A 206 11.14 18.89 9.20
N GLU A 207 10.26 18.22 8.44
CA GLU A 207 10.21 16.76 8.31
C GLU A 207 11.35 16.17 7.44
N GLY A 208 12.16 17.04 6.82
CA GLY A 208 13.37 16.70 6.08
C GLY A 208 13.22 16.55 4.57
N PHE A 209 12.07 16.90 4.00
CA PHE A 209 11.88 16.91 2.55
C PHE A 209 12.65 18.05 1.87
N ASP A 210 13.09 17.79 0.64
CA ASP A 210 13.61 18.81 -0.27
C ASP A 210 12.42 19.48 -0.98
N CYS A 211 11.93 20.59 -0.41
CA CYS A 211 10.71 21.29 -0.84
C CYS A 211 10.96 22.67 -1.41
#